data_AF-A0A173XIX3-F1
#
_entry.id   AF-A0A173XIX3-F1
#
_cell.length_a   1.000
_cell.length_b   1.000
_cell.length_c   1.000
_cell.angle_alpha   90.00
_cell.angle_beta   90.00
_cell.angle_gamma   90.00
#
_symmetry.space_group_name_H-M   'P 1'
#
loop_
_entity.id
_entity.type
_entity.pdbx_description
1 polymer ?
#
loop_
_entity_poly.entity_id
_entity_poly.type
_entity_poly.pdbx_seq_one_letter_code
_entity_poly.pdbx_strand_id
1 'polypeptide(L)' 'MDHTIALIQKSHEGDEEARAQIVEENTGLVWCIVRRFTGRGTELEDLFQIGTIGLLKAIDKFDLSYEVKFSTYAVPIE' A
#
# COMPACT_ATOMS: atom_id res chain seq x y z
N MET A 1 -15.48 -5.10 -5.81
CA MET A 1 -14.16 -4.46 -6.02
C MET A 1 -14.13 -3.04 -5.45
N ASP A 2 -15.14 -2.67 -4.68
CA ASP A 2 -15.54 -1.29 -4.39
C ASP A 2 -15.16 -0.88 -2.95
N HIS A 3 -14.87 -1.86 -2.09
CA HIS A 3 -14.52 -1.65 -0.69
C HIS A 3 -13.19 -0.89 -0.53
N THR A 4 -12.14 -1.31 -1.24
CA THR A 4 -10.84 -0.63 -1.19
C THR A 4 -10.93 0.81 -1.73
N ILE A 5 -11.68 1.02 -2.82
CA ILE A 5 -11.92 2.33 -3.42
C ILE A 5 -12.64 3.24 -2.40
N ALA A 6 -13.69 2.73 -1.75
CA ALA A 6 -14.44 3.46 -0.73
C ALA A 6 -13.58 3.82 0.49
N LEU A 7 -12.70 2.91 0.94
CA LEU A 7 -11.76 3.21 2.02
C LEU A 7 -10.75 4.28 1.59
N ILE A 8 -10.21 4.20 0.37
CA ILE A 8 -9.24 5.19 -0.14
C ILE A 8 -9.91 6.57 -0.19
N GLN A 9 -11.15 6.64 -0.67
CA GLN A 9 -11.93 7.88 -0.68
C GLN A 9 -12.10 8.46 0.74
N LYS A 10 -12.48 7.64 1.72
CA LYS A 10 -12.58 8.07 3.12
C LYS A 10 -11.23 8.54 3.68
N SER A 11 -10.16 7.82 3.36
CA SER A 11 -8.80 8.20 3.75
C SER A 11 -8.42 9.57 3.17
N HIS A 12 -8.90 9.93 1.97
CA HIS A 12 -8.68 11.25 1.35
C HIS A 12 -9.51 12.35 2.05
N GLU A 13 -10.67 12.00 2.60
CA GLU A 13 -11.48 12.89 3.44
C GLU A 13 -10.89 13.10 4.85
N GLY A 14 -9.78 12.44 5.19
CA GLY A 14 -9.08 12.55 6.47
C GLY A 14 -9.43 11.45 7.48
N ASP A 15 -10.10 10.38 7.03
CA ASP A 15 -10.44 9.24 7.87
C ASP A 15 -9.21 8.36 8.13
N GLU A 16 -8.62 8.49 9.32
CA GLU A 16 -7.44 7.73 9.74
C GLU A 16 -7.74 6.24 9.93
N GLU A 17 -8.97 5.88 10.29
CA GLU A 17 -9.38 4.48 10.45
C GLU A 17 -9.43 3.78 9.09
N ALA A 18 -10.01 4.44 8.08
CA ALA A 18 -10.04 3.94 6.72
C ALA A 18 -8.61 3.76 6.18
N ARG A 19 -7.71 4.71 6.46
CA ARG A 19 -6.29 4.60 6.11
C ARG A 19 -5.61 3.41 6.77
N ALA A 20 -5.78 3.26 8.09
CA ALA A 20 -5.21 2.14 8.84
C ALA A 20 -5.72 0.80 8.31
N GLN A 21 -7.01 0.72 8.01
CA GLN A 21 -7.62 -0.48 7.45
C GLN A 21 -7.03 -0.86 6.09
N ILE A 22 -6.87 0.09 5.15
CA ILE A 22 -6.23 -0.21 3.85
C ILE A 22 -4.80 -0.72 4.05
N VAL A 23 -4.06 -0.11 4.97
CA VAL A 23 -2.68 -0.53 5.28
C VAL A 23 -2.67 -1.94 5.85
N GLU A 24 -3.54 -2.29 6.79
CA GLU A 24 -3.66 -3.65 7.32
C GLU A 24 -4.03 -4.66 6.23
N GLU A 25 -5.02 -4.36 5.39
CA GLU A 25 -5.45 -5.25 4.30
C GLU A 25 -4.32 -5.50 3.28
N ASN A 26 -3.45 -4.50 3.05
CA ASN A 26 -2.34 -4.58 2.11
C ASN A 26 -0.98 -4.92 2.78
N THR A 27 -0.94 -5.11 4.10
CA THR A 27 0.28 -5.47 4.83
C THR A 27 0.85 -6.81 4.34
N GLY A 28 -0.02 -7.77 4.01
CA GLY A 28 0.40 -9.04 3.42
C GLY A 28 1.08 -8.89 2.05
N LEU A 29 0.65 -7.90 1.25
CA LEU A 29 1.27 -7.58 -0.03
C LEU A 29 2.65 -6.96 0.16
N VAL A 30 2.81 -6.05 1.13
CA VAL A 30 4.12 -5.48 1.52
C VAL A 30 5.08 -6.60 1.93
N TRP A 31 4.64 -7.52 2.80
CA TRP A 31 5.47 -8.68 3.18
C TRP A 31 5.85 -9.57 2.00
N CYS A 32 4.93 -9.79 1.06
CA CYS A 32 5.20 -10.57 -0.15
C CYS A 32 6.28 -9.91 -1.02
N ILE A 33 6.24 -8.58 -1.16
CA ILE A 33 7.24 -7.81 -1.90
C ILE A 33 8.57 -7.84 -1.18
N VAL A 34 8.59 -7.49 0.12
CA VAL A 34 9.79 -7.46 0.97
C VAL A 34 10.51 -8.80 0.96
N ARG A 35 9.78 -9.92 1.02
CA ARG A 35 10.34 -11.28 0.91
C ARG A 35 11.16 -11.51 -0.37
N ARG A 36 10.85 -10.80 -1.46
CA ARG A 36 11.60 -10.86 -2.73
C ARG A 36 12.91 -10.05 -2.71
N PHE A 37 13.02 -9.07 -1.81
CA PHE A 37 14.22 -8.23 -1.63
C PHE A 37 15.15 -8.73 -0.51
N THR A 38 14.81 -9.86 0.11
CA THR A 38 15.61 -10.47 1.18
C THR A 38 16.97 -10.95 0.69
N GLY A 39 17.97 -10.93 1.57
CA GLY A 39 19.31 -11.42 1.27
C GLY A 39 20.26 -10.40 0.61
N ARG A 40 19.87 -9.12 0.48
CA ARG A 40 20.73 -8.03 -0.02
C ARG A 40 21.51 -7.27 1.09
N GLY A 41 21.49 -7.76 2.33
CA GLY A 41 22.17 -7.13 3.47
C GLY A 41 21.34 -6.09 4.24
N THR A 42 20.10 -5.84 3.83
CA THR A 42 19.13 -4.97 4.54
C THR A 42 18.22 -5.79 5.43
N GLU A 43 17.90 -5.26 6.62
CA GLU A 43 16.97 -5.90 7.55
C GLU A 43 15.55 -5.94 6.99
N LEU A 44 14.84 -7.03 7.28
CA LEU A 44 13.45 -7.22 6.83
C LEU A 44 12.53 -6.12 7.34
N GLU A 45 12.75 -5.68 8.57
CA GLU A 45 11.95 -4.64 9.22
C GLU A 45 12.13 -3.28 8.55
N ASP A 46 13.36 -2.95 8.14
CA ASP A 46 13.66 -1.71 7.43
C ASP A 46 13.00 -1.71 6.04
N LEU A 47 13.12 -2.83 5.30
CA LEU A 47 12.43 -3.02 4.02
C LEU A 47 10.91 -2.94 4.16
N PHE A 48 10.36 -3.50 5.25
CA PHE A 48 8.94 -3.45 5.56
C PHE A 48 8.48 -2.03 5.86
N GLN A 49 9.24 -1.25 6.63
CA GLN A 49 8.94 0.16 6.87
C GLN A 49 8.96 0.97 5.57
N ILE A 50 9.99 0.79 4.73
CA ILE A 50 10.08 1.45 3.42
C ILE A 50 8.89 1.08 2.54
N GLY A 51 8.53 -0.20 2.48
CA GLY A 51 7.37 -0.68 1.73
C GLY A 51 6.05 -0.11 2.25
N THR A 52 5.90 -0.01 3.57
CA THR A 52 4.72 0.58 4.22
C THR A 52 4.61 2.08 3.93
N ILE A 53 5.73 2.81 3.93
CA ILE A 53 5.77 4.24 3.54
C ILE A 53 5.39 4.39 2.06
N GLY A 54 5.89 3.50 1.20
CA GLY A 54 5.52 3.48 -0.22
C GLY A 54 4.03 3.23 -0.43
N LEU A 55 3.47 2.27 0.29
CA LEU A 55 2.03 1.98 0.29
C LEU A 55 1.20 3.19 0.74
N LEU A 56 1.60 3.84 1.84
CA LEU A 56 0.93 5.05 2.33
C LEU A 56 0.92 6.18 1.30
N LYS A 57 2.06 6.43 0.65
CA LYS A 57 2.14 7.40 -0.44
C LYS A 57 1.30 7.00 -1.65
N ALA A 58 1.19 5.70 -1.94
CA ALA A 58 0.36 5.21 -3.02
C ALA A 58 -1.13 5.44 -2.70
N ILE A 59 -1.58 5.22 -1.46
CA ILE A 59 -2.95 5.53 -1.02
C ILE A 59 -3.24 7.02 -1.20
N ASP A 60 -2.34 7.89 -0.72
CA ASP A 60 -2.48 9.35 -0.78
C ASP A 60 -2.56 9.87 -2.23
N LYS A 61 -1.78 9.27 -3.14
CA LYS A 61 -1.74 9.64 -4.56
C LYS A 61 -2.65 8.83 -5.48
N PHE A 62 -3.42 7.88 -4.95
CA PHE A 62 -4.26 7.04 -5.79
C PHE A 62 -5.46 7.84 -6.29
N ASP A 63 -5.57 7.99 -7.61
CA ASP A 63 -6.74 8.62 -8.21
C ASP A 63 -7.83 7.56 -8.42
N LEU A 64 -9.01 7.82 -7.85
CA LEU A 64 -10.16 6.93 -7.93
C LEU A 64 -10.71 6.82 -9.38
N SER A 65 -10.30 7.74 -10.27
CA SER A 65 -10.63 7.70 -11.71
C SER A 65 -9.80 6.67 -12.48
N TYR A 66 -8.75 6.09 -11.87
CA TYR A 66 -7.99 5.03 -12.50
C TYR A 66 -8.82 3.75 -12.59
N GLU A 67 -8.99 3.21 -13.80
CA GLU A 67 -9.62 1.90 -14.04
C GLU A 67 -8.70 0.72 -13.68
N VAL A 68 -7.66 0.94 -12.86
CA VAL A 68 -6.73 -0.09 -12.39
C VAL A 68 -6.95 -0.41 -10.93
N LYS A 69 -6.66 -1.65 -10.54
CA LYS A 69 -6.73 -2.05 -9.13
C LYS A 69 -5.62 -1.35 -8.34
N PHE A 70 -5.96 -0.92 -7.12
CA PHE A 70 -4.99 -0.32 -6.19
C PHE A 70 -3.75 -1.21 -5.98
N SER A 71 -3.93 -2.52 -5.83
CA SER A 71 -2.82 -3.48 -5.69
C SER A 71 -1.87 -3.49 -6.88
N THR A 72 -2.32 -3.11 -8.07
CA THR A 72 -1.47 -2.97 -9.27
C THR A 72 -0.71 -1.65 -9.26
N TYR A 73 -1.33 -0.58 -8.76
CA TYR A 73 -0.70 0.74 -8.64
C TYR A 73 0.34 0.81 -7.51
N ALA A 74 0.07 0.14 -6.39
CA ALA A 74 0.93 0.15 -5.20
C ALA A 74 2.22 -0.67 -5.35
N VAL A 75 2.34 -1.47 -6.41
CA VAL A 75 3.55 -2.26 -6.67
C VAL A 75 4.49 -1.43 -7.55
N PRO A 76 5.71 -1.09 -7.09
CA PRO A 76 6.68 -0.44 -7.95
C PRO A 76 7.07 -1.40 -9.09
N ILE A 77 6.86 -0.95 -10.32
CA ILE A 77 7.35 -1.64 -11.53
C ILE A 77 8.84 -1.31 -11.64
N GLU A 78 9.67 -2.35 -11.69
CA GLU A 78 11.12 -2.27 -11.91
C GLU A 78 11.45 -1.72 -13.31
#